data_AF-A0AA35TJC5-F1
#
_entry.id   AF-A0AA35TJC5-F1
#
_cell.length_a   1.000
_cell.length_b   1.000
_cell.length_c   1.000
_cell.angle_alpha   90.00
_cell.angle_beta   90.00
_cell.angle_gamma   90.00
#
_symmetry.space_group_name_H-M   'P 1'
#
loop_
_entity.id
_entity.type
_entity.pdbx_description
1 polymer ?
#
loop_
_entity_poly.entity_id
_entity_poly.type
_entity_poly.pdbx_seq_one_letter_code
_entity_poly.pdbx_strand_id
1 'polypeptide(L)'
;MSPHIISPGHALRLRATQVLQTSSGETRATGEEWLVRDVGAYLPGVFEEVVSMVKAVTLTPKLALHIRAIDSYTDQFGRKRHVGDEWLVTDEDTECYIPDVTEEVVKVVRLTVLKPRQYCVVVDAVGKDGRPQLGHRELRCGPLTFFLQPGERLESGIKNALLLQSDEAIVVTAQEELDDILPNGKKVHRSPGDRWMLNGPMDYIPPIEVGAFQTRKAIPLNENEGIYVRDVQTGQVRSVLGPQAYMLKANEELFEKTLVPLVEDILKKGGGIGDTNIRKMAYFESFVDDSYKKRDKTRVITYRCPNNCAVQVYNYAEKTARVVFGPDLVVLDPHETFNVLFLSAGKPKKPGALITICLMLGPDFISDELVVETSDHARLKVALAMNNYFTVKCGDAESEAKLFSVPDFIGFACREVASKIRGAVAGIPFEKFHKYSSEIIRAGVFGRDEHGKLRDQLVFPANNLVITNIDVQSIEPVDQQMRDSLSKSVQMAIEISTKSIERAAQHEAKRTEQKAKGELERQKLQNEKEAEEARCTLLELQAVAAAVESSGQSKAEAQARAERLLIEGQSAIECEATLTPPLS
;
A
#
# COMPACT_ATOMS: atom_id res chain seq x y z
N MET A 1 4.66 90.01 52.91
CA MET A 1 4.87 88.61 52.49
C MET A 1 3.80 87.76 53.16
N SER A 2 3.10 86.91 52.42
CA SER A 2 2.13 85.96 52.98
C SER A 2 2.85 84.71 53.49
N PRO A 3 2.48 84.17 54.67
CA PRO A 3 3.06 82.91 55.14
C PRO A 3 2.63 81.75 54.24
N HIS A 4 3.57 80.86 53.92
CA HIS A 4 3.31 79.62 53.20
C HIS A 4 3.18 78.46 54.19
N ILE A 5 2.09 77.71 54.11
CA ILE A 5 1.82 76.60 55.03
C ILE A 5 2.45 75.32 54.48
N ILE A 6 3.51 74.85 55.14
CA ILE A 6 4.17 73.58 54.83
C ILE A 6 3.45 72.48 55.62
N SER A 7 2.73 71.61 54.90
CA SER A 7 2.07 70.43 55.47
C SER A 7 3.05 69.27 55.63
N PRO A 8 2.78 68.28 56.51
CA PRO A 8 3.57 67.05 56.57
C PRO A 8 3.72 66.41 55.18
N GLY A 9 4.93 65.95 54.84
CA GLY A 9 5.25 65.39 53.52
C GLY A 9 5.32 66.43 52.39
N HIS A 10 5.42 67.71 52.70
CA HIS A 10 5.74 68.76 51.72
C HIS A 10 6.98 69.52 52.19
N ALA A 11 7.74 70.05 51.24
CA ALA A 11 8.86 70.96 51.49
C ALA A 11 8.71 72.21 50.61
N LEU A 12 9.17 73.34 51.11
CA LEU A 12 9.17 74.60 50.36
C LEU A 12 10.54 74.80 49.72
N ARG A 13 10.58 74.88 48.38
CA ARG A 13 11.80 75.18 47.63
C ARG A 13 11.98 76.69 47.53
N LEU A 14 13.10 77.17 48.04
CA LEU A 14 13.48 78.57 48.07
C LEU A 14 14.72 78.80 47.22
N ARG A 15 14.87 80.02 46.70
CA ARG A 15 16.04 80.51 45.98
C ARG A 15 16.55 81.79 46.63
N ALA A 16 17.87 81.90 46.83
CA ALA A 16 18.48 83.12 47.34
C ALA A 16 18.60 84.17 46.23
N THR A 17 18.03 85.36 46.45
CA THR A 17 18.20 86.50 45.53
C THR A 17 19.47 87.30 45.80
N GLN A 18 20.03 87.19 47.01
CA GLN A 18 21.30 87.75 47.43
C GLN A 18 21.95 86.82 48.47
N VAL A 19 23.23 87.02 48.78
CA VAL A 19 23.92 86.28 49.84
C VAL A 19 23.19 86.52 51.16
N LEU A 20 22.69 85.44 51.77
CA LEU A 20 21.93 85.48 53.01
C LEU A 20 22.34 84.36 53.95
N GLN A 21 22.07 84.55 55.24
CA GLN A 21 22.11 83.47 56.22
C GLN A 21 20.69 82.98 56.46
N THR A 22 20.46 81.67 56.29
CA THR A 22 19.16 81.04 56.49
C THR A 22 18.79 81.00 57.98
N SER A 23 17.53 80.74 58.26
CA SER A 23 17.03 80.48 59.62
C SER A 23 17.72 79.28 60.32
N SER A 24 18.29 78.35 59.54
CA SER A 24 19.10 77.22 60.02
C SER A 24 20.56 77.57 60.31
N GLY A 25 21.01 78.80 60.03
CA GLY A 25 22.38 79.27 60.26
C GLY A 25 23.38 79.00 59.12
N GLU A 26 22.90 78.56 57.95
CA GLU A 26 23.74 78.28 56.78
C GLU A 26 23.85 79.50 55.89
N THR A 27 25.05 79.76 55.35
CA THR A 27 25.26 80.88 54.42
C THR A 27 24.99 80.41 53.00
N ARG A 28 24.01 81.02 52.33
CA ARG A 28 23.59 80.68 50.96
C ARG A 28 24.07 81.75 49.99
N ALA A 29 24.62 81.32 48.85
CA ALA A 29 25.07 82.20 47.78
C ALA A 29 23.91 82.69 46.91
N THR A 30 24.10 83.81 46.21
CA THR A 30 23.11 84.32 45.25
C THR A 30 22.79 83.29 44.16
N GLY A 31 21.51 82.96 43.99
CA GLY A 31 21.01 81.99 43.03
C GLY A 31 20.95 80.55 43.55
N GLU A 32 21.48 80.28 44.74
CA GLU A 32 21.43 78.94 45.35
C GLU A 32 20.01 78.59 45.77
N GLU A 33 19.62 77.33 45.58
CA GLU A 33 18.30 76.81 45.92
C GLU A 33 18.39 75.75 47.02
N TRP A 34 17.44 75.76 47.96
CA TRP A 34 17.36 74.78 49.05
C TRP A 34 15.91 74.47 49.44
N LEU A 35 15.72 73.41 50.23
CA LEU A 35 14.42 73.00 50.74
C LEU A 35 14.27 73.31 52.23
N VAL A 36 13.14 73.92 52.59
CA VAL A 36 12.69 74.04 53.98
C VAL A 36 11.69 72.92 54.26
N ARG A 37 12.01 72.07 55.24
CA ARG A 37 11.24 70.87 55.60
C ARG A 37 10.44 71.02 56.91
N ASP A 38 10.58 72.15 57.61
CA ASP A 38 9.88 72.40 58.87
C ASP A 38 8.38 72.56 58.67
N VAL A 39 7.60 71.68 59.33
CA VAL A 39 6.13 71.69 59.23
C VAL A 39 5.58 72.90 59.97
N GLY A 40 4.76 73.70 59.29
CA GLY A 40 4.16 74.90 59.87
C GLY A 40 4.05 76.05 58.88
N ALA A 41 3.75 77.25 59.39
CA ALA A 41 3.75 78.46 58.59
C ALA A 41 5.18 78.98 58.43
N TYR A 42 5.73 78.91 57.22
CA TYR A 42 7.03 79.51 56.89
C TYR A 42 6.81 80.90 56.30
N LEU A 43 7.51 81.90 56.84
CA LEU A 43 7.50 83.26 56.32
C LEU A 43 8.83 83.53 55.61
N PRO A 44 8.85 83.60 54.26
CA PRO A 44 10.07 83.87 53.51
C PRO A 44 10.70 85.21 53.91
N GLY A 45 12.02 85.22 54.02
CA GLY A 45 12.81 86.44 54.23
C GLY A 45 12.80 87.37 53.01
N VAL A 46 13.25 88.62 53.18
CA VAL A 46 13.28 89.64 52.10
C VAL A 46 14.08 89.17 50.87
N PHE A 47 15.10 88.33 51.09
CA PHE A 47 15.98 87.83 50.04
C PHE A 47 15.71 86.38 49.64
N GLU A 48 14.64 85.76 50.16
CA GLU A 48 14.23 84.39 49.85
C GLU A 48 13.06 84.41 48.85
N GLU A 49 13.29 83.88 47.66
CA GLU A 49 12.26 83.72 46.64
C GLU A 49 11.64 82.32 46.71
N VAL A 50 10.32 82.23 46.79
CA VAL A 50 9.60 80.95 46.79
C VAL A 50 9.50 80.43 45.35
N VAL A 51 10.15 79.30 45.07
CA VAL A 51 10.13 78.67 43.74
C VAL A 51 8.92 77.78 43.58
N SER A 52 8.78 76.77 44.45
CA SER A 52 7.67 75.80 44.38
C SER A 52 7.52 75.01 45.67
N MET A 53 6.38 74.33 45.82
CA MET A 53 6.16 73.37 46.90
C MET A 53 6.43 71.95 46.36
N VAL A 54 7.38 71.24 46.96
CA VAL A 54 7.76 69.88 46.60
C VAL A 54 7.00 68.91 47.48
N LYS A 55 6.24 68.00 46.85
CA LYS A 55 5.51 66.93 47.54
C LYS A 55 6.40 65.70 47.69
N ALA A 56 6.37 65.08 48.86
CA ALA A 56 7.02 63.81 49.11
C ALA A 56 6.45 62.71 48.21
N VAL A 57 7.32 61.86 47.70
CA VAL A 57 6.96 60.61 47.06
C VAL A 57 6.80 59.57 48.15
N THR A 58 5.58 59.03 48.29
CA THR A 58 5.32 57.91 49.20
C THR A 58 5.88 56.65 48.59
N LEU A 59 6.85 56.04 49.27
CA LEU A 59 7.41 54.75 48.91
C LEU A 59 6.52 53.66 49.49
N THR A 60 6.54 52.51 48.84
CA THR A 60 5.86 51.31 49.33
C THR A 60 6.81 50.14 49.12
N PRO A 61 6.61 48.98 49.77
CA PRO A 61 7.45 47.81 49.53
C PRO A 61 7.50 47.35 48.05
N LYS A 62 6.60 47.86 47.20
CA LYS A 62 6.52 47.54 45.76
C LYS A 62 7.13 48.62 44.85
N LEU A 63 7.52 49.77 45.40
CA LEU A 63 7.97 50.94 44.66
C LEU A 63 9.27 51.48 45.25
N ALA A 64 10.27 51.64 44.39
CA ALA A 64 11.52 52.32 44.70
C ALA A 64 11.66 53.56 43.81
N LEU A 65 12.35 54.59 44.31
CA LEU A 65 12.65 55.80 43.55
C LEU A 65 14.07 55.72 43.00
N HIS A 66 14.24 55.87 41.68
CA HIS A 66 15.55 55.98 41.06
C HIS A 66 15.96 57.44 41.01
N ILE A 67 17.04 57.75 41.73
CA ILE A 67 17.58 59.10 41.92
C ILE A 67 18.96 59.19 41.27
N ARG A 68 19.26 60.36 40.71
CA ARG A 68 20.58 60.76 40.23
C ARG A 68 21.04 62.03 40.95
N ALA A 69 22.29 62.06 41.41
CA ALA A 69 22.89 63.26 41.98
C ALA A 69 23.27 64.25 40.87
N ILE A 70 22.82 65.50 41.00
CA ILE A 70 23.19 66.61 40.12
C ILE A 70 24.51 67.23 40.59
N ASP A 71 24.71 67.32 41.90
CA ASP A 71 25.91 67.88 42.54
C ASP A 71 26.54 66.88 43.51
N SER A 72 27.79 67.12 43.94
CA SER A 72 28.42 66.30 44.99
C SER A 72 28.01 66.79 46.37
N TYR A 73 27.29 65.97 47.12
CA TYR A 73 26.79 66.31 48.46
C TYR A 73 26.70 65.04 49.33
N THR A 74 26.33 65.22 50.59
CA THR A 74 26.02 64.10 51.49
C THR A 74 24.50 63.98 51.57
N ASP A 75 23.97 62.81 51.22
CA ASP A 75 22.52 62.58 51.22
C ASP A 75 21.93 62.59 52.64
N GLN A 76 20.60 62.61 52.71
CA GLN A 76 19.86 62.58 53.98
C GLN A 76 20.10 61.32 54.82
N PHE A 77 20.76 60.30 54.26
CA PHE A 77 21.14 59.06 54.94
C PHE A 77 22.63 59.05 55.35
N GLY A 78 23.35 60.16 55.17
CA GLY A 78 24.75 60.31 55.55
C GLY A 78 25.75 59.70 54.56
N ARG A 79 25.32 59.33 53.34
CA ARG A 79 26.19 58.76 52.29
C ARG A 79 26.68 59.86 51.37
N LYS A 80 27.98 59.84 51.05
CA LYS A 80 28.58 60.78 50.09
C LYS A 80 28.16 60.38 48.68
N ARG A 81 27.57 61.31 47.94
CA ARG A 81 27.18 61.18 46.53
C ARG A 81 28.04 62.09 45.68
N HIS A 82 28.53 61.58 44.57
CA HIS A 82 29.24 62.33 43.55
C HIS A 82 28.29 62.70 42.40
N VAL A 83 28.68 63.71 41.61
CA VAL A 83 27.91 64.13 40.43
C VAL A 83 27.69 62.94 39.50
N GLY A 84 26.44 62.69 39.12
CA GLY A 84 26.04 61.62 38.21
C GLY A 84 25.87 60.25 38.87
N ASP A 85 26.14 60.10 40.18
CA ASP A 85 25.85 58.86 40.88
C ASP A 85 24.35 58.58 40.85
N GLU A 86 23.98 57.33 40.56
CA GLU A 86 22.59 56.87 40.56
C GLU A 86 22.36 55.82 41.64
N TRP A 87 21.24 55.90 42.36
CA TRP A 87 20.85 54.91 43.36
C TRP A 87 19.34 54.75 43.45
N LEU A 88 18.91 53.72 44.17
CA LEU A 88 17.51 53.51 44.53
C LEU A 88 17.28 53.93 45.97
N VAL A 89 16.16 54.60 46.21
CA VAL A 89 15.60 54.80 47.55
C VAL A 89 14.38 53.89 47.68
N THR A 90 14.39 53.08 48.73
CA THR A 90 13.35 52.08 49.01
C THR A 90 12.60 52.42 50.29
N ASP A 91 11.51 51.70 50.53
CA ASP A 91 10.72 51.79 51.76
C ASP A 91 11.54 51.45 53.03
N GLU A 92 12.62 50.66 52.89
CA GLU A 92 13.55 50.36 53.99
C GLU A 92 14.35 51.59 54.44
N ASP A 93 14.58 52.53 53.53
CA ASP A 93 15.31 53.76 53.83
C ASP A 93 14.38 54.84 54.41
N THR A 94 13.19 55.04 53.82
CA THR A 94 12.15 55.95 54.33
C THR A 94 10.78 55.69 53.69
N GLU A 95 9.70 55.86 54.44
CA GLU A 95 8.31 55.74 53.93
C GLU A 95 7.94 56.89 52.98
N CYS A 96 8.51 58.08 53.20
CA CYS A 96 8.27 59.27 52.41
C CYS A 96 9.61 59.91 52.04
N TYR A 97 9.86 60.06 50.74
CA TYR A 97 11.08 60.67 50.24
C TYR A 97 10.78 62.00 49.55
N ILE A 98 11.44 63.07 50.00
CA ILE A 98 11.38 64.37 49.33
C ILE A 98 12.72 64.55 48.60
N PRO A 99 12.73 64.50 47.25
CA PRO A 99 13.94 64.74 46.47
C PRO A 99 14.53 66.12 46.78
N ASP A 100 15.82 66.15 47.09
CA ASP A 100 16.52 67.40 47.32
C ASP A 100 16.76 68.19 46.03
N VAL A 101 17.15 69.46 46.14
CA VAL A 101 17.48 70.31 45.00
C VAL A 101 18.65 69.76 44.19
N THR A 102 19.59 69.08 44.86
CA THR A 102 20.76 68.42 44.27
C THR A 102 20.45 67.04 43.71
N GLU A 103 19.17 66.62 43.70
CA GLU A 103 18.72 65.31 43.28
C GLU A 103 17.72 65.39 42.12
N GLU A 104 17.91 64.52 41.12
CA GLU A 104 16.99 64.34 40.02
C GLU A 104 16.27 62.98 40.16
N VAL A 105 14.93 63.00 40.13
CA VAL A 105 14.14 61.76 40.06
C VAL A 105 14.11 61.28 38.61
N VAL A 106 14.84 60.22 38.31
CA VAL A 106 14.92 59.65 36.95
C VAL A 106 13.65 58.87 36.61
N LYS A 107 13.24 57.96 37.49
CA LYS A 107 12.03 57.12 37.31
C LYS A 107 11.58 56.45 38.61
N VAL A 108 10.35 55.94 38.61
CA VAL A 108 9.85 55.04 39.65
C VAL A 108 10.06 53.59 39.20
N VAL A 109 10.77 52.80 40.02
CA VAL A 109 11.08 51.39 39.75
C VAL A 109 10.11 50.50 40.51
N ARG A 110 9.48 49.57 39.81
CA ARG A 110 8.56 48.59 40.42
C ARG A 110 9.33 47.34 40.86
N LEU A 111 8.90 46.75 41.96
CA LEU A 111 9.44 45.49 42.47
C LEU A 111 9.28 44.39 41.42
N THR A 112 10.38 43.75 41.06
CA THR A 112 10.39 42.57 40.19
C THR A 112 10.21 41.34 41.05
N VAL A 113 9.16 40.56 40.78
CA VAL A 113 8.80 39.37 41.56
C VAL A 113 8.99 38.13 40.69
N LEU A 114 9.97 37.29 41.05
CA LEU A 114 10.15 35.96 40.50
C LEU A 114 9.40 34.95 41.38
N LYS A 115 8.38 34.29 40.81
CA LYS A 115 7.67 33.20 41.47
C LYS A 115 8.55 31.93 41.49
N PRO A 116 8.19 30.87 42.26
CA PRO A 116 8.80 29.57 42.09
C PRO A 116 8.76 29.13 40.63
N ARG A 117 9.84 28.49 40.14
CA ARG A 117 9.99 28.08 38.72
C ARG A 117 9.99 29.24 37.73
N GLN A 118 10.34 30.44 38.15
CA GLN A 118 10.63 31.55 37.25
C GLN A 118 12.09 31.98 37.40
N TYR A 119 12.67 32.45 36.31
CA TYR A 119 14.03 32.97 36.29
C TYR A 119 14.12 34.14 35.33
N CYS A 120 15.14 34.98 35.52
CA CYS A 120 15.48 36.02 34.56
C CYS A 120 17.00 36.18 34.48
N VAL A 121 17.47 36.67 33.34
CA VAL A 121 18.87 37.04 33.14
C VAL A 121 18.96 38.57 33.19
N VAL A 122 19.73 39.07 34.14
CA VAL A 122 20.03 40.49 34.32
C VAL A 122 21.34 40.80 33.61
N VAL A 123 21.32 41.77 32.71
CA VAL A 123 22.51 42.28 32.00
C VAL A 123 22.98 43.53 32.71
N ASP A 124 24.30 43.73 32.70
CA ASP A 124 24.97 44.87 33.33
C ASP A 124 24.78 44.88 34.85
N ALA A 125 24.78 43.67 35.45
CA ALA A 125 24.55 43.45 36.88
C ALA A 125 25.51 44.29 37.74
N VAL A 126 24.98 44.86 38.82
CA VAL A 126 25.77 45.72 39.71
C VAL A 126 26.59 44.85 40.66
N GLY A 127 27.92 45.01 40.60
CA GLY A 127 28.84 44.28 41.47
C GLY A 127 28.82 44.77 42.92
N LYS A 128 29.61 44.13 43.79
CA LYS A 128 29.79 44.55 45.20
C LYS A 128 30.32 45.97 45.35
N ASP A 129 30.97 46.49 44.31
CA ASP A 129 31.53 47.84 44.24
C ASP A 129 30.46 48.92 43.96
N GLY A 130 29.18 48.54 43.82
CA GLY A 130 28.06 49.46 43.58
C GLY A 130 28.03 50.04 42.17
N ARG A 131 28.80 49.47 41.22
CA ARG A 131 28.87 49.90 39.82
C ARG A 131 28.39 48.80 38.86
N PRO A 132 27.72 49.17 37.75
CA PRO A 132 27.26 48.21 36.75
C PRO A 132 28.45 47.60 36.00
N GLN A 133 28.48 46.27 35.92
CA GLN A 133 29.51 45.52 35.18
C GLN A 133 29.07 45.33 33.73
N LEU A 134 29.52 46.23 32.84
CA LEU A 134 29.10 46.22 31.44
C LEU A 134 29.36 44.87 30.75
N GLY A 135 28.31 44.28 30.18
CA GLY A 135 28.34 42.99 29.49
C GLY A 135 28.25 41.77 30.41
N HIS A 136 28.35 41.93 31.73
CA HIS A 136 28.17 40.82 32.66
C HIS A 136 26.70 40.41 32.75
N ARG A 137 26.44 39.10 32.73
CA ARG A 137 25.10 38.51 32.81
C ARG A 137 24.99 37.78 34.14
N GLU A 138 23.88 37.99 34.84
CA GLU A 138 23.60 37.33 36.12
C GLU A 138 22.25 36.62 36.06
N LEU A 139 22.23 35.34 36.43
CA LEU A 139 21.03 34.51 36.46
C LEU A 139 20.38 34.61 37.84
N ARG A 140 19.17 35.15 37.90
CA ARG A 140 18.37 35.21 39.13
C ARG A 140 17.22 34.21 39.04
N CYS A 141 17.16 33.29 40.01
CA CYS A 141 16.14 32.25 40.09
C CYS A 141 15.15 32.54 41.24
N GLY A 142 13.87 32.30 41.00
CA GLY A 142 12.82 32.46 42.01
C GLY A 142 12.75 31.28 43.01
N PRO A 143 12.08 31.46 44.16
CA PRO A 143 11.33 32.64 44.57
C PRO A 143 12.25 33.77 45.05
N LEU A 144 12.21 34.92 44.38
CA LEU A 144 13.04 36.07 44.69
C LEU A 144 12.32 37.37 44.32
N THR A 145 12.37 38.36 45.21
CA THR A 145 11.86 39.71 44.96
C THR A 145 13.01 40.69 45.01
N PHE A 146 13.16 41.52 43.99
CA PHE A 146 14.25 42.49 43.92
C PHE A 146 13.85 43.70 43.08
N PHE A 147 14.55 44.82 43.30
CA PHE A 147 14.50 45.98 42.41
C PHE A 147 15.67 45.92 41.43
N LEU A 148 15.43 46.28 40.17
CA LEU A 148 16.51 46.42 39.18
C LEU A 148 17.34 47.66 39.55
N GLN A 149 18.63 47.45 39.83
CA GLN A 149 19.54 48.54 40.18
C GLN A 149 19.76 49.47 38.98
N PRO A 150 20.20 50.72 39.19
CA PRO A 150 20.54 51.62 38.11
C PRO A 150 21.61 51.00 37.19
N GLY A 151 21.32 50.96 35.89
CA GLY A 151 22.15 50.27 34.89
C GLY A 151 21.72 48.82 34.59
N GLU A 152 21.01 48.14 35.49
CA GLU A 152 20.53 46.78 35.24
C GLU A 152 19.35 46.75 34.27
N ARG A 153 19.33 45.74 33.42
CA ARG A 153 18.22 45.46 32.51
C ARG A 153 17.95 43.97 32.39
N LEU A 154 16.69 43.60 32.18
CA LEU A 154 16.31 42.22 31.90
C LEU A 154 16.55 41.93 30.43
N GLU A 155 17.31 40.88 30.12
CA GLU A 155 17.64 40.50 28.74
C GLU A 155 16.41 40.03 27.95
N SER A 156 15.59 39.18 28.57
CA SER A 156 14.45 38.54 27.93
C SER A 156 13.22 38.49 28.84
N GLY A 157 13.09 39.47 29.74
CA GLY A 157 12.04 39.51 30.75
C GLY A 157 12.10 38.33 31.74
N ILE A 158 10.96 38.02 32.36
CA ILE A 158 10.81 36.89 33.28
C ILE A 158 10.40 35.65 32.48
N LYS A 159 11.19 34.58 32.58
CA LYS A 159 10.94 33.29 31.93
C LYS A 159 10.50 32.25 32.95
N ASN A 160 9.77 31.24 32.50
CA ASN A 160 9.42 30.07 33.30
C ASN A 160 10.47 28.98 33.09
N ALA A 161 10.76 28.21 34.15
CA ALA A 161 11.58 27.01 34.08
C ALA A 161 10.96 25.99 33.11
N LEU A 162 11.82 25.23 32.44
CA LEU A 162 11.42 24.18 31.51
C LEU A 162 11.02 22.96 32.32
N LEU A 163 9.73 22.66 32.33
CA LEU A 163 9.19 21.46 32.95
C LEU A 163 9.36 20.28 32.00
N LEU A 164 10.24 19.35 32.34
CA LEU A 164 10.44 18.12 31.60
C LEU A 164 9.63 17.00 32.25
N GLN A 165 8.75 16.38 31.48
CA GLN A 165 8.01 15.17 31.90
C GLN A 165 8.89 13.91 31.80
N SER A 166 8.43 12.77 32.31
CA SER A 166 9.20 11.51 32.30
C SER A 166 9.50 10.96 30.90
N ASP A 167 8.70 11.33 29.90
CA ASP A 167 8.84 10.97 28.49
C ASP A 167 9.52 12.06 27.65
N GLU A 168 9.96 13.15 28.31
CA GLU A 168 10.62 14.29 27.68
C GLU A 168 12.07 14.40 28.13
N ALA A 169 12.92 14.84 27.21
CA ALA A 169 14.30 15.19 27.48
C ALA A 169 14.67 16.47 26.75
N ILE A 170 15.72 17.11 27.21
CA ILE A 170 16.27 18.29 26.58
C ILE A 170 17.72 18.02 26.19
N VAL A 171 18.05 18.33 24.95
CA VAL A 171 19.44 18.34 24.49
C VAL A 171 19.95 19.75 24.59
N VAL A 172 21.04 19.92 25.31
CA VAL A 172 21.66 21.19 25.64
C VAL A 172 23.03 21.26 24.97
N THR A 173 23.38 22.44 24.47
CA THR A 173 24.72 22.70 23.91
C THR A 173 25.42 23.78 24.73
N ALA A 174 26.65 23.52 25.16
CA ALA A 174 27.48 24.52 25.82
C ALA A 174 27.92 25.60 24.81
N GLN A 175 27.74 26.88 25.14
CA GLN A 175 28.32 28.00 24.40
C GLN A 175 29.65 28.45 25.02
N GLU A 176 29.74 28.38 26.34
CA GLU A 176 30.93 28.72 27.11
C GLU A 176 31.38 27.52 27.94
N GLU A 177 32.58 27.58 28.49
CA GLU A 177 33.08 26.54 29.40
C GLU A 177 32.23 26.50 30.67
N LEU A 178 31.70 25.32 31.00
CA LEU A 178 30.81 25.12 32.13
C LEU A 178 31.19 23.86 32.90
N ASP A 179 31.35 24.00 34.21
CA ASP A 179 31.39 22.85 35.12
C ASP A 179 29.97 22.48 35.53
N ASP A 180 29.35 21.60 34.74
CA ASP A 180 27.98 21.14 34.98
C ASP A 180 27.94 20.22 36.21
N ILE A 181 26.93 20.40 37.07
CA ILE A 181 26.73 19.55 38.25
C ILE A 181 25.52 18.66 37.97
N LEU A 182 25.80 17.39 37.65
CA LEU A 182 24.74 16.42 37.43
C LEU A 182 23.89 16.24 38.71
N PRO A 183 22.62 15.81 38.59
CA PRO A 183 21.74 15.56 39.75
C PRO A 183 22.30 14.57 40.79
N ASN A 184 23.28 13.75 40.40
CA ASN A 184 23.99 12.81 41.27
C ASN A 184 25.20 13.44 42.01
N GLY A 185 25.38 14.76 41.91
CA GLY A 185 26.47 15.52 42.53
C GLY A 185 27.82 15.42 41.80
N LYS A 186 27.90 14.73 40.65
CA LYS A 186 29.13 14.65 39.86
C LYS A 186 29.32 15.92 39.05
N LYS A 187 30.48 16.57 39.22
CA LYS A 187 30.93 17.67 38.37
C LYS A 187 31.45 17.10 37.05
N VAL A 188 30.93 17.61 35.94
CA VAL A 188 31.36 17.27 34.58
C VAL A 188 31.79 18.55 33.90
N HIS A 189 33.06 18.63 33.55
CA HIS A 189 33.58 19.73 32.76
C HIS A 189 33.04 19.63 31.32
N ARG A 190 32.44 20.72 30.82
CA ARG A 190 31.90 20.84 29.47
C ARG A 190 32.65 21.91 28.71
N SER A 191 33.15 21.55 27.53
CA SER A 191 33.79 22.51 26.63
C SER A 191 32.75 23.13 25.68
N PRO A 192 33.04 24.32 25.11
CA PRO A 192 32.16 24.95 24.13
C PRO A 192 31.86 24.00 22.95
N GLY A 193 30.57 23.86 22.62
CA GLY A 193 30.09 22.95 21.58
C GLY A 193 29.73 21.54 22.07
N ASP A 194 30.07 21.16 23.31
CA ASP A 194 29.65 19.89 23.88
C ASP A 194 28.12 19.80 23.97
N ARG A 195 27.60 18.64 23.56
CA ARG A 195 26.16 18.33 23.59
C ARG A 195 25.88 17.22 24.59
N TRP A 196 24.90 17.44 25.46
CA TRP A 196 24.42 16.42 26.38
C TRP A 196 22.90 16.48 26.53
N MET A 197 22.35 15.41 27.09
CA MET A 197 20.93 15.23 27.28
C MET A 197 20.60 15.19 28.76
N LEU A 198 19.55 15.91 29.15
CA LEU A 198 18.94 15.85 30.48
C LEU A 198 17.56 15.22 30.34
N ASN A 199 17.31 14.15 31.08
CA ASN A 199 16.04 13.43 31.07
C ASN A 199 15.15 13.94 32.20
N GLY A 200 13.84 14.06 31.94
CA GLY A 200 12.87 14.29 33.00
C GLY A 200 12.66 13.07 33.91
N PRO A 201 11.84 13.20 34.97
CA PRO A 201 11.10 14.39 35.35
C PRO A 201 11.95 15.39 36.14
N MET A 202 12.12 16.61 35.63
CA MET A 202 12.85 17.67 36.35
C MET A 202 12.44 19.07 35.87
N ASP A 203 12.59 20.05 36.76
CA ASP A 203 12.49 21.47 36.42
C ASP A 203 13.89 21.95 36.01
N TYR A 204 14.08 22.32 34.74
CA TYR A 204 15.36 22.78 34.22
C TYR A 204 15.35 24.30 34.00
N ILE A 205 16.30 24.99 34.64
CA ILE A 205 16.59 26.40 34.41
C ILE A 205 17.94 26.45 33.69
N PRO A 206 18.00 26.92 32.43
CA PRO A 206 19.24 26.95 31.68
C PRO A 206 20.23 27.95 32.30
N PRO A 207 21.48 27.54 32.58
CA PRO A 207 22.60 28.43 32.89
C PRO A 207 22.88 29.44 31.77
N ILE A 208 23.68 30.46 32.05
CA ILE A 208 24.01 31.53 31.09
C ILE A 208 24.93 31.02 29.98
N GLU A 209 25.80 30.09 30.34
CA GLU A 209 26.82 29.44 29.53
C GLU A 209 26.20 28.45 28.52
N VAL A 210 24.93 28.13 28.70
CA VAL A 210 24.16 27.22 27.85
C VAL A 210 23.48 28.00 26.73
N GLY A 211 23.68 27.53 25.50
CA GLY A 211 23.04 28.10 24.31
C GLY A 211 21.68 27.50 23.98
N ALA A 212 21.47 27.27 22.69
CA ALA A 212 20.25 26.66 22.18
C ALA A 212 20.06 25.24 22.72
N PHE A 213 18.81 24.92 23.05
CA PHE A 213 18.39 23.61 23.50
C PHE A 213 17.24 23.08 22.65
N GLN A 214 17.14 21.76 22.53
CA GLN A 214 16.11 21.07 21.76
C GLN A 214 15.34 20.12 22.66
N THR A 215 14.02 20.29 22.73
CA THR A 215 13.14 19.34 23.42
C THR A 215 12.96 18.10 22.58
N ARG A 216 13.04 16.94 23.22
CA ARG A 216 12.84 15.62 22.63
C ARG A 216 11.76 14.88 23.39
N LYS A 217 10.96 14.12 22.65
CA LYS A 217 9.95 13.23 23.20
C LYS A 217 10.29 11.80 22.82
N ALA A 218 9.97 10.86 23.70
CA ALA A 218 10.04 9.45 23.36
C ALA A 218 9.07 9.13 22.22
N ILE A 219 9.54 8.42 21.21
CA ILE A 219 8.75 8.00 20.05
C ILE A 219 8.26 6.57 20.33
N PRO A 220 6.94 6.33 20.46
CA PRO A 220 6.42 4.99 20.63
C PRO A 220 6.57 4.18 19.33
N LEU A 221 7.22 3.01 19.41
CA LEU A 221 7.39 2.09 18.30
C LEU A 221 6.67 0.77 18.62
N ASN A 222 5.78 0.34 17.73
CA ASN A 222 5.10 -0.96 17.79
C ASN A 222 5.99 -2.09 17.23
N GLU A 223 5.57 -3.36 17.36
CA GLU A 223 6.36 -4.55 16.97
C GLU A 223 6.87 -4.54 15.52
N ASN A 224 6.09 -4.01 14.59
CA ASN A 224 6.43 -3.93 13.15
C ASN A 224 6.78 -2.51 12.70
N GLU A 225 7.04 -1.61 13.64
CA GLU A 225 7.41 -0.22 13.36
C GLU A 225 8.85 0.05 13.78
N GLY A 226 9.47 1.03 13.12
CA GLY A 226 10.79 1.49 13.49
C GLY A 226 11.07 2.87 12.93
N ILE A 227 12.19 3.44 13.34
CA ILE A 227 12.72 4.71 12.85
C ILE A 227 14.17 4.57 12.42
N TYR A 228 14.57 5.36 11.43
CA TYR A 228 15.98 5.50 11.07
C TYR A 228 16.61 6.61 11.90
N VAL A 229 17.75 6.29 12.50
CA VAL A 229 18.49 7.19 13.37
C VAL A 229 19.90 7.34 12.81
N ARG A 230 20.34 8.59 12.66
CA ARG A 230 21.71 8.94 12.29
C ARG A 230 22.41 9.55 13.48
N ASP A 231 23.59 9.05 13.78
CA ASP A 231 24.51 9.71 14.71
C ASP A 231 25.25 10.84 13.99
N VAL A 232 25.17 12.06 14.53
CA VAL A 232 25.75 13.28 13.99
C VAL A 232 27.28 13.29 14.15
N GLN A 233 27.83 12.61 15.15
CA GLN A 233 29.28 12.55 15.37
C GLN A 233 29.94 11.52 14.45
N THR A 234 29.38 10.31 14.37
CA THR A 234 29.97 9.22 13.58
C THR A 234 29.46 9.17 12.14
N GLY A 235 28.32 9.82 11.86
CA GLY A 235 27.61 9.70 10.58
C GLY A 235 26.91 8.36 10.38
N GLN A 236 27.01 7.43 11.33
CA GLN A 236 26.45 6.09 11.20
C GLN A 236 24.92 6.14 11.24
N VAL A 237 24.28 5.51 10.26
CA VAL A 237 22.83 5.38 10.18
C VAL A 237 22.43 3.96 10.55
N ARG A 238 21.43 3.82 11.42
CA ARG A 238 20.88 2.52 11.84
C ARG A 238 19.35 2.56 11.94
N SER A 239 18.74 1.40 11.82
CA SER A 239 17.32 1.18 12.09
C SER A 239 17.14 0.87 13.59
N VAL A 240 16.11 1.43 14.21
CA VAL A 240 15.67 1.08 15.56
C VAL A 240 14.26 0.54 15.46
N LEU A 241 14.07 -0.72 15.85
CA LEU A 241 12.79 -1.45 15.77
C LEU A 241 12.08 -1.46 17.12
N GLY A 242 10.75 -1.58 17.10
CA GLY A 242 9.94 -1.82 18.30
C GLY A 242 9.90 -3.29 18.73
N PRO A 243 9.09 -3.66 19.74
CA PRO A 243 8.21 -2.77 20.51
C PRO A 243 8.96 -2.05 21.65
N GLN A 244 9.18 -0.75 21.51
CA GLN A 244 9.78 0.09 22.57
C GLN A 244 9.49 1.58 22.35
N ALA A 245 9.47 2.36 23.43
CA ALA A 245 9.47 3.82 23.33
C ALA A 245 10.92 4.30 23.20
N TYR A 246 11.34 4.68 21.99
CA TYR A 246 12.72 5.09 21.75
C TYR A 246 12.87 6.61 21.88
N MET A 247 13.84 7.03 22.70
CA MET A 247 14.24 8.42 22.82
C MET A 247 15.60 8.61 22.14
N LEU A 248 15.66 9.51 21.16
CA LEU A 248 16.88 9.82 20.41
C LEU A 248 17.95 10.38 21.37
N LYS A 249 19.15 9.81 21.38
CA LYS A 249 20.28 10.27 22.24
C LYS A 249 20.81 11.65 21.82
N ALA A 250 21.60 12.31 22.67
CA ALA A 250 22.11 13.67 22.42
C ALA A 250 22.71 13.92 21.01
N ASN A 251 23.43 12.94 20.47
CA ASN A 251 24.08 13.04 19.16
C ASN A 251 23.29 12.36 18.03
N GLU A 252 22.08 11.89 18.30
CA GLU A 252 21.23 11.21 17.33
C GLU A 252 20.19 12.17 16.74
N GLU A 253 19.90 12.02 15.46
CA GLU A 253 18.84 12.69 14.72
C GLU A 253 18.05 11.69 13.89
N LEU A 254 16.80 12.02 13.56
CA LEU A 254 16.01 11.21 12.63
C LEU A 254 16.60 11.32 11.23
N PHE A 255 16.74 10.18 10.57
CA PHE A 255 17.27 10.11 9.21
C PHE A 255 16.13 9.86 8.21
N GLU A 256 16.04 10.68 7.18
CA GLU A 256 15.07 10.49 6.11
C GLU A 256 15.62 9.56 5.03
N LYS A 257 15.02 8.39 4.88
CA LYS A 257 15.38 7.46 3.81
C LYS A 257 14.53 7.69 2.57
N THR A 258 15.15 8.21 1.52
CA THR A 258 14.53 8.34 0.20
C THR A 258 14.63 7.02 -0.57
N LEU A 259 13.56 6.67 -1.29
CA LEU A 259 13.55 5.57 -2.23
C LEU A 259 13.48 6.09 -3.67
N VAL A 260 13.81 5.24 -4.62
CA VAL A 260 13.55 5.51 -6.04
C VAL A 260 12.03 5.70 -6.21
N PRO A 261 11.56 6.74 -6.92
CA PRO A 261 10.12 7.02 -7.05
C PRO A 261 9.29 5.83 -7.52
N LEU A 262 9.84 5.04 -8.44
CA LEU A 262 9.23 3.80 -8.92
C LEU A 262 8.93 2.81 -7.80
N VAL A 263 9.85 2.63 -6.84
CA VAL A 263 9.68 1.71 -5.71
C VAL A 263 8.59 2.22 -4.77
N GLU A 264 8.52 3.53 -4.53
CA GLU A 264 7.45 4.13 -3.71
C GLU A 264 6.08 3.88 -4.33
N ASP A 265 5.97 4.01 -5.66
CA ASP A 265 4.71 3.75 -6.36
C ASP A 265 4.35 2.27 -6.38
N ILE A 266 5.34 1.36 -6.42
CA ILE A 266 5.12 -0.08 -6.30
C ILE A 266 4.58 -0.42 -4.91
N LEU A 267 5.16 0.16 -3.85
CA LEU A 267 4.72 -0.07 -2.46
C LEU A 267 3.31 0.47 -2.23
N LYS A 268 2.96 1.64 -2.76
CA LYS A 268 1.59 2.20 -2.71
C LYS A 268 0.54 1.28 -3.34
N LYS A 269 0.93 0.47 -4.33
CA LYS A 269 0.05 -0.49 -5.01
C LYS A 269 0.19 -1.93 -4.50
N GLY A 270 0.77 -2.14 -3.31
CA GLY A 270 0.84 -3.46 -2.66
C GLY A 270 1.92 -4.40 -3.22
N GLY A 271 2.85 -3.91 -4.05
CA GLY A 271 4.00 -4.68 -4.53
C GLY A 271 4.10 -4.88 -6.04
N GLY A 272 3.19 -4.32 -6.83
CA GLY A 272 3.26 -4.37 -8.29
C GLY A 272 2.57 -3.21 -9.00
N ILE A 273 3.09 -2.83 -10.17
CA ILE A 273 2.51 -1.87 -11.11
C ILE A 273 2.38 -2.57 -12.47
N GLY A 274 1.22 -2.45 -13.09
CA GLY A 274 0.98 -2.92 -14.45
C GLY A 274 -0.37 -2.44 -14.97
N ASP A 275 -0.69 -2.84 -16.19
CA ASP A 275 -2.01 -2.63 -16.79
C ASP A 275 -3.09 -3.43 -16.01
N THR A 276 -4.29 -2.87 -15.88
CA THR A 276 -5.40 -3.47 -15.09
C THR A 276 -5.85 -4.82 -15.64
N ASN A 277 -5.61 -5.06 -16.93
CA ASN A 277 -5.90 -6.33 -17.60
C ASN A 277 -4.96 -7.49 -17.20
N ILE A 278 -3.93 -7.22 -16.39
CA ILE A 278 -2.99 -8.24 -15.94
C ILE A 278 -3.60 -8.97 -14.73
N ARG A 279 -3.92 -10.26 -14.91
CA ARG A 279 -4.47 -11.16 -13.85
C ARG A 279 -3.72 -11.07 -12.51
N LYS A 280 -2.40 -10.87 -12.57
CA LYS A 280 -1.53 -10.82 -11.39
C LYS A 280 -1.71 -9.56 -10.53
N MET A 281 -2.40 -8.52 -11.02
CA MET A 281 -2.70 -7.30 -10.24
C MET A 281 -3.65 -7.55 -9.08
N ALA A 282 -4.64 -8.43 -9.25
CA ALA A 282 -5.58 -8.78 -8.19
C ALA A 282 -4.88 -9.34 -6.93
N TYR A 283 -3.71 -9.97 -7.09
CA TYR A 283 -2.91 -10.42 -5.95
C TYR A 283 -2.39 -9.23 -5.13
N PHE A 284 -1.82 -8.22 -5.78
CA PHE A 284 -1.22 -7.07 -5.10
C PHE A 284 -2.26 -6.12 -4.49
N GLU A 285 -3.44 -6.00 -5.09
CA GLU A 285 -4.53 -5.17 -4.56
C GLU A 285 -4.96 -5.59 -3.14
N SER A 286 -4.83 -6.87 -2.80
CA SER A 286 -5.16 -7.39 -1.46
C SER A 286 -4.11 -7.06 -0.38
N PHE A 287 -2.92 -6.60 -0.77
CA PHE A 287 -1.81 -6.26 0.13
C PHE A 287 -1.47 -4.75 0.09
N VAL A 288 -2.41 -3.92 -0.37
CA VAL A 288 -2.25 -2.46 -0.33
C VAL A 288 -2.25 -1.99 1.12
N ASP A 289 -1.18 -1.32 1.50
CA ASP A 289 -1.03 -0.71 2.81
C ASP A 289 -1.21 0.81 2.72
N ASP A 290 -2.21 1.32 3.45
CA ASP A 290 -2.56 2.74 3.51
C ASP A 290 -1.45 3.61 4.11
N SER A 291 -0.51 3.02 4.87
CA SER A 291 0.64 3.72 5.44
C SER A 291 1.50 4.42 4.37
N TYR A 292 1.51 3.88 3.15
CA TYR A 292 2.29 4.40 2.03
C TYR A 292 1.64 5.58 1.29
N LYS A 293 0.36 5.89 1.53
CA LYS A 293 -0.32 7.04 0.91
C LYS A 293 0.27 8.37 1.40
N LYS A 294 0.61 8.45 2.68
CA LYS A 294 1.25 9.63 3.31
C LYS A 294 2.45 9.17 4.12
N ARG A 295 3.47 8.68 3.41
CA ARG A 295 4.66 8.08 4.00
C ARG A 295 5.49 9.11 4.77
N ASP A 296 5.78 8.79 6.03
CA ASP A 296 6.85 9.41 6.81
C ASP A 296 8.20 8.80 6.41
N LYS A 297 9.13 9.63 5.93
CA LYS A 297 10.45 9.18 5.44
C LYS A 297 11.40 8.77 6.56
N THR A 298 11.11 9.16 7.80
CA THR A 298 11.93 8.83 8.97
C THR A 298 11.63 7.44 9.52
N ARG A 299 10.45 6.90 9.19
CA ARG A 299 10.04 5.56 9.60
C ARG A 299 10.66 4.49 8.72
N VAL A 300 10.94 3.35 9.36
CA VAL A 300 11.48 2.16 8.70
C VAL A 300 10.47 1.66 7.67
N ILE A 301 11.00 1.23 6.52
CA ILE A 301 10.18 0.77 5.40
C ILE A 301 9.95 -0.71 5.62
N THR A 302 8.67 -1.09 5.73
CA THR A 302 8.27 -2.47 5.98
C THR A 302 7.35 -2.96 4.88
N TYR A 303 7.69 -4.07 4.25
CA TYR A 303 6.86 -4.66 3.21
C TYR A 303 6.44 -6.08 3.61
N ARG A 304 5.13 -6.31 3.70
CA ARG A 304 4.59 -7.63 4.00
C ARG A 304 4.65 -8.48 2.72
N CYS A 305 5.56 -9.44 2.68
CA CYS A 305 5.70 -10.31 1.52
C CYS A 305 4.46 -11.22 1.42
N PRO A 306 3.76 -11.26 0.27
CA PRO A 306 2.64 -12.17 0.06
C PRO A 306 3.05 -13.64 0.17
N ASN A 307 2.09 -14.50 0.50
CA ASN A 307 2.32 -15.95 0.55
C ASN A 307 2.87 -16.47 -0.80
N ASN A 308 3.77 -17.46 -0.75
CA ASN A 308 4.41 -18.05 -1.93
C ASN A 308 5.11 -17.03 -2.85
N CYS A 309 5.59 -15.92 -2.27
CA CYS A 309 6.44 -14.96 -2.96
C CYS A 309 7.81 -14.87 -2.31
N ALA A 310 8.78 -14.38 -3.06
CA ALA A 310 10.11 -14.03 -2.58
C ALA A 310 10.42 -12.58 -2.95
N VAL A 311 11.07 -11.85 -2.05
CA VAL A 311 11.54 -10.49 -2.27
C VAL A 311 13.04 -10.47 -2.08
N GLN A 312 13.76 -9.86 -3.02
CA GLN A 312 15.19 -9.67 -2.88
C GLN A 312 15.50 -8.26 -2.38
N VAL A 313 16.33 -8.19 -1.34
CA VAL A 313 16.83 -6.96 -0.76
C VAL A 313 18.34 -6.90 -0.98
N TYR A 314 18.81 -5.77 -1.48
CA TYR A 314 20.22 -5.53 -1.74
C TYR A 314 20.77 -4.47 -0.77
N ASN A 315 21.84 -4.80 -0.06
CA ASN A 315 22.56 -3.87 0.80
C ASN A 315 23.74 -3.26 0.02
N TYR A 316 23.69 -1.96 -0.25
CA TYR A 316 24.73 -1.27 -1.02
C TYR A 316 26.04 -1.06 -0.23
N ALA A 317 25.96 -0.95 1.10
CA ALA A 317 27.13 -0.76 1.94
C ALA A 317 27.98 -2.03 1.99
N GLU A 318 27.34 -3.18 2.19
CA GLU A 318 28.01 -4.48 2.32
C GLU A 318 28.16 -5.23 0.98
N LYS A 319 27.46 -4.77 -0.07
CA LYS A 319 27.34 -5.46 -1.37
C LYS A 319 26.80 -6.89 -1.24
N THR A 320 25.93 -7.10 -0.26
CA THR A 320 25.27 -8.38 0.02
C THR A 320 23.82 -8.32 -0.46
N ALA A 321 23.30 -9.46 -0.92
CA ALA A 321 21.90 -9.62 -1.27
C ALA A 321 21.29 -10.72 -0.41
N ARG A 322 20.10 -10.46 0.14
CA ARG A 322 19.32 -11.46 0.87
C ARG A 322 17.94 -11.62 0.26
N VAL A 323 17.41 -12.83 0.33
CA VAL A 323 16.07 -13.15 -0.14
C VAL A 323 15.20 -13.41 1.08
N VAL A 324 14.02 -12.78 1.10
CA VAL A 324 13.01 -13.00 2.13
C VAL A 324 11.81 -13.67 1.49
N PHE A 325 11.34 -14.74 2.11
CA PHE A 325 10.20 -15.52 1.65
C PHE A 325 8.93 -15.10 2.39
N GLY A 326 7.81 -14.98 1.69
CA GLY A 326 6.51 -14.75 2.31
C GLY A 326 6.06 -15.98 3.13
N PRO A 327 5.34 -15.79 4.25
CA PRO A 327 4.59 -14.59 4.67
C PRO A 327 5.39 -13.54 5.46
N ASP A 328 6.70 -13.65 5.54
CA ASP A 328 7.50 -12.84 6.46
C ASP A 328 7.52 -11.35 6.09
N LEU A 329 7.70 -10.51 7.12
CA LEU A 329 7.79 -9.07 6.97
C LEU A 329 9.23 -8.68 6.57
N VAL A 330 9.35 -7.99 5.45
CA VAL A 330 10.64 -7.41 5.04
C VAL A 330 10.80 -6.05 5.71
N VAL A 331 11.84 -5.92 6.53
CA VAL A 331 12.24 -4.68 7.16
C VAL A 331 13.53 -4.21 6.51
N LEU A 332 13.50 -3.03 5.87
CA LEU A 332 14.69 -2.49 5.22
C LEU A 332 15.60 -1.77 6.21
N ASP A 333 16.89 -2.08 6.15
CA ASP A 333 17.93 -1.31 6.81
C ASP A 333 18.27 -0.02 6.05
N PRO A 334 18.96 0.97 6.65
CA PRO A 334 19.22 2.26 6.03
C PRO A 334 19.91 2.20 4.66
N HIS A 335 20.79 1.23 4.45
CA HIS A 335 21.56 1.04 3.22
C HIS A 335 20.99 -0.04 2.29
N GLU A 336 19.82 -0.61 2.63
CA GLU A 336 19.15 -1.64 1.85
C GLU A 336 18.10 -1.09 0.89
N THR A 337 17.92 -1.74 -0.26
CA THR A 337 16.83 -1.41 -1.20
C THR A 337 16.20 -2.67 -1.77
N PHE A 338 14.92 -2.58 -2.14
CA PHE A 338 14.25 -3.63 -2.90
C PHE A 338 14.83 -3.74 -4.32
N ASN A 339 15.08 -4.97 -4.76
CA ASN A 339 15.32 -5.23 -6.17
C ASN A 339 13.98 -5.16 -6.94
N VAL A 340 13.96 -4.46 -8.07
CA VAL A 340 12.76 -4.29 -8.91
C VAL A 340 12.85 -5.22 -10.11
N LEU A 341 11.82 -6.03 -10.30
CA LEU A 341 11.68 -6.95 -11.42
C LEU A 341 10.81 -6.35 -12.51
N PHE A 342 11.29 -6.44 -13.75
CA PHE A 342 10.59 -6.03 -14.96
C PHE A 342 10.14 -7.28 -15.71
N LEU A 343 8.95 -7.76 -15.40
CA LEU A 343 8.39 -8.99 -15.92
C LEU A 343 7.56 -8.77 -17.18
N SER A 344 7.60 -9.74 -18.09
CA SER A 344 6.72 -9.78 -19.26
C SER A 344 5.27 -10.07 -18.88
N ALA A 345 4.32 -9.32 -19.44
CA ALA A 345 2.88 -9.46 -19.18
C ALA A 345 2.04 -9.24 -20.44
N GLY A 346 0.74 -9.55 -20.36
CA GLY A 346 -0.19 -9.44 -21.49
C GLY A 346 -0.29 -10.70 -22.37
N LYS A 347 -1.13 -10.58 -23.42
CA LYS A 347 -1.35 -11.54 -24.51
C LYS A 347 -1.44 -10.75 -25.83
N PRO A 348 -0.44 -10.77 -26.71
CA PRO A 348 0.86 -11.45 -26.58
C PRO A 348 1.73 -10.84 -25.46
N LYS A 349 2.72 -11.58 -24.99
CA LYS A 349 3.66 -11.11 -23.95
C LYS A 349 4.46 -9.90 -24.41
N LYS A 350 4.35 -8.80 -23.67
CA LYS A 350 5.15 -7.59 -23.84
C LYS A 350 6.18 -7.48 -22.70
N PRO A 351 7.47 -7.25 -23.00
CA PRO A 351 8.51 -7.10 -21.98
C PRO A 351 8.27 -5.86 -21.12
N GLY A 352 8.52 -5.97 -19.81
CA GLY A 352 8.40 -4.86 -18.86
C GLY A 352 6.97 -4.33 -18.61
N ALA A 353 5.94 -5.06 -19.05
CA ALA A 353 4.54 -4.67 -18.83
C ALA A 353 4.10 -4.83 -17.36
N LEU A 354 4.80 -5.66 -16.59
CA LEU A 354 4.61 -5.84 -15.16
C LEU A 354 5.89 -5.46 -14.42
N ILE A 355 5.80 -4.47 -13.53
CA ILE A 355 6.91 -4.05 -12.68
C ILE A 355 6.56 -4.44 -11.24
N THR A 356 7.40 -5.24 -10.58
CA THR A 356 7.09 -5.75 -9.24
C THR A 356 8.36 -5.94 -8.40
N ILE A 357 8.23 -5.87 -7.07
CA ILE A 357 9.31 -6.22 -6.13
C ILE A 357 9.23 -7.68 -5.67
N CYS A 358 8.12 -8.37 -5.98
CA CYS A 358 7.88 -9.74 -5.57
C CYS A 358 8.03 -10.71 -6.74
N LEU A 359 8.77 -11.79 -6.50
CA LEU A 359 8.82 -12.95 -7.36
C LEU A 359 7.81 -13.99 -6.87
N MET A 360 6.81 -14.30 -7.69
CA MET A 360 5.82 -15.35 -7.37
C MET A 360 6.45 -16.73 -7.60
N LEU A 361 6.57 -17.53 -6.55
CA LEU A 361 7.19 -18.86 -6.59
C LEU A 361 6.25 -19.93 -7.17
N GLY A 362 4.94 -19.69 -7.14
CA GLY A 362 3.93 -20.64 -7.60
C GLY A 362 3.46 -21.60 -6.50
N PRO A 363 2.65 -22.63 -6.84
CA PRO A 363 2.25 -23.02 -8.19
C PRO A 363 1.38 -21.96 -8.87
N ASP A 364 1.73 -21.59 -10.10
CA ASP A 364 1.02 -20.61 -10.92
C ASP A 364 1.03 -21.05 -12.39
N PHE A 365 0.37 -20.30 -13.28
CA PHE A 365 0.46 -20.52 -14.71
C PHE A 365 0.77 -19.24 -15.50
N ILE A 366 1.58 -19.39 -16.54
CA ILE A 366 1.93 -18.35 -17.49
C ILE A 366 1.14 -18.62 -18.77
N SER A 367 0.28 -17.69 -19.17
CA SER A 367 -0.44 -17.77 -20.45
C SER A 367 0.22 -16.88 -21.50
N ASP A 368 0.42 -17.38 -22.71
CA ASP A 368 0.97 -16.63 -23.85
C ASP A 368 0.25 -16.98 -25.15
N GLU A 369 0.40 -16.13 -26.16
CA GLU A 369 -0.12 -16.32 -27.51
C GLU A 369 1.02 -16.22 -28.50
N LEU A 370 1.27 -17.31 -29.25
CA LEU A 370 2.37 -17.38 -30.20
C LEU A 370 1.88 -17.69 -31.60
N VAL A 371 2.59 -17.17 -32.59
CA VAL A 371 2.38 -17.48 -34.00
C VAL A 371 3.42 -18.53 -34.42
N VAL A 372 2.95 -19.61 -35.03
CA VAL A 372 3.74 -20.71 -35.58
C VAL A 372 3.42 -20.90 -37.06
N GLU A 373 4.36 -21.49 -37.77
CA GLU A 373 4.23 -21.86 -39.18
C GLU A 373 4.52 -23.35 -39.31
N THR A 374 3.66 -24.05 -40.05
CA THR A 374 3.79 -25.49 -40.34
C THR A 374 4.64 -25.72 -41.59
N SER A 375 4.98 -26.97 -41.92
CA SER A 375 5.74 -27.29 -43.14
C SER A 375 5.04 -26.85 -44.43
N ASP A 376 3.72 -26.68 -44.36
CA ASP A 376 2.85 -26.36 -45.49
C ASP A 376 2.59 -24.85 -45.57
N HIS A 377 3.38 -24.04 -44.84
CA HIS A 377 3.24 -22.59 -44.70
C HIS A 377 1.91 -22.13 -44.09
N ALA A 378 1.19 -23.01 -43.39
CA ALA A 378 -0.01 -22.64 -42.66
C ALA A 378 0.38 -21.87 -41.38
N ARG A 379 -0.03 -20.60 -41.28
CA ARG A 379 0.21 -19.75 -40.11
C ARG A 379 -0.89 -19.90 -39.08
N LEU A 380 -0.51 -20.32 -37.88
CA LEU A 380 -1.43 -20.59 -36.79
C LEU A 380 -1.06 -19.75 -35.57
N LYS A 381 -2.10 -19.26 -34.90
CA LYS A 381 -2.05 -18.58 -33.62
C LYS A 381 -2.42 -19.59 -32.55
N VAL A 382 -1.49 -19.85 -31.64
CA VAL A 382 -1.64 -20.86 -30.58
C VAL A 382 -1.63 -20.14 -29.25
N ALA A 383 -2.75 -20.22 -28.52
CA ALA A 383 -2.84 -19.77 -27.14
C ALA A 383 -2.47 -20.91 -26.20
N LEU A 384 -1.51 -20.66 -25.31
CA LEU A 384 -0.94 -21.67 -24.41
C LEU A 384 -1.03 -21.19 -22.97
N ALA A 385 -1.17 -22.14 -22.05
CA ALA A 385 -0.98 -21.95 -20.62
C ALA A 385 0.06 -22.93 -20.09
N MET A 386 1.04 -22.41 -19.36
CA MET A 386 2.19 -23.15 -18.86
C MET A 386 2.15 -23.16 -17.33
N ASN A 387 1.86 -24.31 -16.73
CA ASN A 387 1.90 -24.48 -15.29
C ASN A 387 3.35 -24.48 -14.82
N ASN A 388 3.66 -23.63 -13.85
CA ASN A 388 5.01 -23.42 -13.37
C ASN A 388 5.06 -23.30 -11.86
N TYR A 389 6.22 -23.63 -11.33
CA TYR A 389 6.61 -23.39 -9.95
C TYR A 389 8.13 -23.28 -9.87
N PHE A 390 8.64 -22.65 -8.83
CA PHE A 390 10.06 -22.59 -8.54
C PHE A 390 10.44 -23.68 -7.55
N THR A 391 11.54 -24.39 -7.82
CA THR A 391 12.11 -25.36 -6.88
C THR A 391 13.23 -24.69 -6.10
N VAL A 392 13.04 -24.48 -4.80
CA VAL A 392 14.00 -23.79 -3.93
C VAL A 392 14.20 -24.60 -2.65
N LYS A 393 15.45 -24.75 -2.22
CA LYS A 393 15.78 -25.23 -0.89
C LYS A 393 15.97 -24.00 0.01
N CYS A 394 15.03 -23.75 0.91
CA CYS A 394 15.13 -22.63 1.84
C CYS A 394 16.36 -22.80 2.74
N GLY A 395 17.17 -21.74 2.90
CA GLY A 395 18.39 -21.76 3.71
C GLY A 395 19.68 -22.03 2.93
N ASP A 396 19.61 -22.22 1.61
CA ASP A 396 20.78 -22.29 0.73
C ASP A 396 20.92 -20.98 -0.06
N ALA A 397 21.88 -20.15 0.34
CA ALA A 397 22.12 -18.82 -0.23
C ALA A 397 22.37 -18.86 -1.76
N GLU A 398 22.99 -19.93 -2.27
CA GLU A 398 23.21 -20.08 -3.71
C GLU A 398 21.90 -20.35 -4.47
N SER A 399 21.04 -21.21 -3.93
CA SER A 399 19.73 -21.50 -4.51
C SER A 399 18.80 -20.28 -4.47
N GLU A 400 18.88 -19.49 -3.40
CA GLU A 400 18.13 -18.24 -3.24
C GLU A 400 18.57 -17.16 -4.24
N ALA A 401 19.89 -16.99 -4.43
CA ALA A 401 20.41 -16.04 -5.42
C ALA A 401 20.05 -16.42 -6.86
N LYS A 402 19.94 -17.73 -7.17
CA LYS A 402 19.52 -18.22 -8.49
C LYS A 402 18.12 -17.76 -8.89
N LEU A 403 17.18 -17.64 -7.94
CA LEU A 403 15.81 -17.18 -8.23
C LEU A 403 15.76 -15.86 -9.00
N PHE A 404 16.64 -14.93 -8.63
CA PHE A 404 16.69 -13.57 -9.18
C PHE A 404 17.76 -13.40 -10.27
N SER A 405 18.42 -14.49 -10.68
CA SER A 405 19.48 -14.44 -11.72
C SER A 405 18.93 -14.10 -13.10
N VAL A 406 17.65 -14.41 -13.36
CA VAL A 406 16.96 -14.05 -14.61
C VAL A 406 16.00 -12.88 -14.34
N PRO A 407 16.28 -11.66 -14.86
CA PRO A 407 15.47 -10.47 -14.57
C PRO A 407 14.00 -10.59 -14.99
N ASP A 408 13.76 -11.17 -16.18
CA ASP A 408 12.43 -11.44 -16.72
C ASP A 408 12.25 -12.95 -16.95
N PHE A 409 11.97 -13.68 -15.87
CA PHE A 409 11.78 -15.13 -15.97
C PHE A 409 10.57 -15.53 -16.82
N ILE A 410 9.50 -14.71 -16.84
CA ILE A 410 8.29 -14.97 -17.62
C ILE A 410 8.60 -14.86 -19.11
N GLY A 411 9.22 -13.75 -19.51
CA GLY A 411 9.60 -13.52 -20.90
C GLY A 411 10.67 -14.49 -21.38
N PHE A 412 11.60 -14.88 -20.51
CA PHE A 412 12.60 -15.91 -20.81
C PHE A 412 11.94 -17.28 -21.05
N ALA A 413 11.07 -17.73 -20.13
CA ALA A 413 10.37 -19.01 -20.26
C ALA A 413 9.48 -19.06 -21.51
N CYS A 414 8.69 -18.01 -21.77
CA CYS A 414 7.85 -17.92 -22.96
C CYS A 414 8.68 -17.96 -24.25
N ARG A 415 9.83 -17.28 -24.29
CA ARG A 415 10.71 -17.26 -25.47
C ARG A 415 11.32 -18.61 -25.77
N GLU A 416 11.83 -19.31 -24.75
CA GLU A 416 12.41 -20.65 -24.89
C GLU A 416 11.35 -21.67 -25.32
N VAL A 417 10.17 -21.64 -24.70
CA VAL A 417 9.05 -22.51 -25.08
C VAL A 417 8.55 -22.19 -26.49
N ALA A 418 8.40 -20.92 -26.85
CA ALA A 418 8.00 -20.53 -28.19
C ALA A 418 9.03 -20.96 -29.25
N SER A 419 10.33 -20.85 -28.95
CA SER A 419 11.41 -21.34 -29.84
C SER A 419 11.27 -22.84 -30.09
N LYS A 420 11.13 -23.64 -29.01
CA LYS A 420 10.96 -25.09 -29.08
C LYS A 420 9.70 -25.50 -29.87
N ILE A 421 8.59 -24.81 -29.64
CA ILE A 421 7.33 -25.07 -30.35
C ILE A 421 7.46 -24.74 -31.84
N ARG A 422 8.00 -23.56 -32.19
CA ARG A 422 8.21 -23.19 -33.61
C ARG A 422 9.11 -24.19 -34.33
N GLY A 423 10.19 -24.63 -33.68
CA GLY A 423 11.08 -25.64 -34.24
C GLY A 423 10.38 -26.99 -34.49
N ALA A 424 9.54 -27.43 -33.56
CA ALA A 424 8.81 -28.69 -33.70
C ALA A 424 7.69 -28.63 -34.77
N VAL A 425 6.98 -27.50 -34.85
CA VAL A 425 5.84 -27.34 -35.77
C VAL A 425 6.29 -27.11 -37.21
N ALA A 426 7.43 -26.46 -37.44
CA ALA A 426 7.94 -26.17 -38.78
C ALA A 426 8.18 -27.43 -39.65
N GLY A 427 8.44 -28.58 -39.03
CA GLY A 427 8.64 -29.86 -39.74
C GLY A 427 7.37 -30.70 -39.93
N ILE A 428 6.20 -30.22 -39.50
CA ILE A 428 4.97 -31.01 -39.45
C ILE A 428 3.86 -30.37 -40.31
N PRO A 429 3.15 -31.17 -41.13
CA PRO A 429 2.00 -30.67 -41.89
C PRO A 429 0.84 -30.20 -41.03
N PHE A 430 0.05 -29.26 -41.56
CA PHE A 430 -1.07 -28.65 -40.85
C PHE A 430 -2.07 -29.68 -40.33
N GLU A 431 -2.48 -30.66 -41.15
CA GLU A 431 -3.49 -31.64 -40.77
C GLU A 431 -3.04 -32.50 -39.58
N LYS A 432 -1.77 -32.93 -39.61
CA LYS A 432 -1.18 -33.72 -38.52
C LYS A 432 -1.05 -32.88 -37.25
N PHE A 433 -0.64 -31.62 -37.39
CA PHE A 433 -0.59 -30.70 -36.26
C PHE A 433 -1.97 -30.43 -35.67
N HIS A 434 -3.00 -30.24 -36.49
CA HIS A 434 -4.37 -30.00 -36.01
C HIS A 434 -4.94 -31.20 -35.24
N LYS A 435 -4.65 -32.44 -35.67
CA LYS A 435 -5.11 -33.67 -35.00
C LYS A 435 -4.34 -33.98 -33.71
N TYR A 436 -3.02 -33.76 -33.68
CA TYR A 436 -2.14 -34.17 -32.58
C TYR A 436 -1.41 -33.01 -31.90
N SER A 437 -2.01 -31.82 -31.91
CA SER A 437 -1.39 -30.56 -31.46
C SER A 437 -0.82 -30.64 -30.04
N SER A 438 -1.61 -31.17 -29.11
CA SER A 438 -1.22 -31.29 -27.70
C SER A 438 -0.01 -32.20 -27.50
N GLU A 439 0.04 -33.34 -28.20
CA GLU A 439 1.16 -34.28 -28.12
C GLU A 439 2.42 -33.69 -28.77
N ILE A 440 2.28 -33.07 -29.94
CA ILE A 440 3.40 -32.46 -30.68
C ILE A 440 4.02 -31.31 -29.87
N ILE A 441 3.19 -30.43 -29.29
CA ILE A 441 3.68 -29.31 -28.47
C ILE A 441 4.38 -29.81 -27.22
N ARG A 442 3.79 -30.77 -26.50
CA ARG A 442 4.41 -31.35 -25.30
C ARG A 442 5.73 -32.06 -25.64
N ALA A 443 5.77 -32.84 -26.72
CA ALA A 443 6.98 -33.51 -27.19
C ALA A 443 8.07 -32.52 -27.63
N GLY A 444 7.69 -31.43 -28.30
CA GLY A 444 8.63 -30.39 -28.72
C GLY A 444 9.25 -29.63 -27.54
N VAL A 445 8.48 -29.40 -26.47
CA VAL A 445 8.96 -28.60 -25.33
C VAL A 445 9.72 -29.43 -24.30
N PHE A 446 9.15 -30.54 -23.84
CA PHE A 446 9.76 -31.39 -22.81
C PHE A 446 10.87 -32.30 -23.38
N GLY A 447 10.78 -32.64 -24.66
CA GLY A 447 11.65 -33.64 -25.28
C GLY A 447 11.27 -35.07 -24.89
N ARG A 448 12.00 -36.02 -25.46
CA ARG A 448 11.90 -37.46 -25.12
C ARG A 448 13.17 -37.90 -24.42
N ASP A 449 13.04 -38.75 -23.42
CA ASP A 449 14.15 -39.41 -22.75
C ASP A 449 14.84 -40.45 -23.65
N GLU A 450 15.98 -40.96 -23.20
CA GLU A 450 16.77 -42.01 -23.88
C GLU A 450 15.95 -43.29 -24.16
N HIS A 451 14.87 -43.50 -23.40
CA HIS A 451 13.91 -44.60 -23.58
C HIS A 451 12.67 -44.22 -24.42
N GLY A 452 12.67 -43.05 -25.05
CA GLY A 452 11.58 -42.57 -25.92
C GLY A 452 10.33 -42.06 -25.20
N LYS A 453 10.30 -42.08 -23.85
CA LYS A 453 9.21 -41.55 -23.03
C LYS A 453 9.29 -40.02 -22.94
N LEU A 454 8.14 -39.35 -22.92
CA LEU A 454 8.04 -37.92 -22.69
C LEU A 454 8.59 -37.56 -21.30
N ARG A 455 9.43 -36.54 -21.22
CA ARG A 455 9.82 -35.95 -19.94
C ARG A 455 8.64 -35.27 -19.30
N ASP A 456 8.50 -35.44 -17.97
CA ASP A 456 7.36 -34.89 -17.24
C ASP A 456 7.50 -33.39 -16.93
N GLN A 457 8.73 -32.85 -16.94
CA GLN A 457 9.01 -31.46 -16.53
C GLN A 457 10.15 -30.84 -17.33
N LEU A 458 10.08 -29.53 -17.57
CA LEU A 458 11.15 -28.72 -18.14
C LEU A 458 11.72 -27.84 -17.03
N VAL A 459 12.97 -28.08 -16.66
CA VAL A 459 13.69 -27.32 -15.63
C VAL A 459 14.62 -26.31 -16.30
N PHE A 460 14.51 -25.05 -15.89
CA PHE A 460 15.47 -24.01 -16.26
C PHE A 460 16.59 -23.94 -15.21
N PRO A 461 17.82 -24.35 -15.52
CA PRO A 461 18.91 -24.41 -14.54
C PRO A 461 19.38 -23.03 -14.07
N ALA A 462 19.09 -21.96 -14.82
CA ALA A 462 19.51 -20.61 -14.50
C ALA A 462 18.80 -20.01 -13.28
N ASN A 463 17.52 -20.36 -13.07
CA ASN A 463 16.68 -19.78 -12.01
C ASN A 463 15.82 -20.81 -11.26
N ASN A 464 16.02 -22.10 -11.51
CA ASN A 464 15.23 -23.21 -10.95
C ASN A 464 13.72 -23.12 -11.21
N LEU A 465 13.31 -22.41 -12.27
CA LEU A 465 11.93 -22.42 -12.73
C LEU A 465 11.64 -23.78 -13.36
N VAL A 466 10.51 -24.37 -12.98
CA VAL A 466 10.06 -25.66 -13.49
C VAL A 466 8.70 -25.48 -14.16
N ILE A 467 8.59 -25.92 -15.41
CA ILE A 467 7.31 -26.07 -16.11
C ILE A 467 6.88 -27.52 -15.98
N THR A 468 5.69 -27.77 -15.44
CA THR A 468 5.13 -29.12 -15.27
C THR A 468 4.24 -29.54 -16.41
N ASN A 469 3.46 -28.60 -16.94
CA ASN A 469 2.47 -28.91 -17.95
C ASN A 469 2.25 -27.72 -18.88
N ILE A 470 1.89 -28.04 -20.12
CA ILE A 470 1.54 -27.09 -21.17
C ILE A 470 0.17 -27.48 -21.69
N ASP A 471 -0.78 -26.56 -21.52
CA ASP A 471 -2.16 -26.69 -21.94
C ASP A 471 -2.41 -25.78 -23.15
N VAL A 472 -2.87 -26.39 -24.24
CA VAL A 472 -3.22 -25.69 -25.47
C VAL A 472 -4.67 -25.22 -25.37
N GLN A 473 -4.87 -23.91 -25.25
CA GLN A 473 -6.20 -23.32 -25.05
C GLN A 473 -6.95 -23.17 -26.36
N SER A 474 -6.29 -22.64 -27.39
CA SER A 474 -6.86 -22.49 -28.72
C SER A 474 -5.79 -22.53 -29.79
N ILE A 475 -6.19 -22.97 -30.99
CA ILE A 475 -5.39 -22.95 -32.21
C ILE A 475 -6.26 -22.36 -33.29
N GLU A 476 -5.87 -21.20 -33.80
CA GLU A 476 -6.61 -20.51 -34.85
C GLU A 476 -5.73 -20.21 -36.05
N PRO A 477 -6.21 -20.45 -37.28
CA PRO A 477 -5.57 -19.90 -38.47
C PRO A 477 -5.52 -18.38 -38.39
N VAL A 478 -4.34 -17.82 -38.70
CA VAL A 478 -4.15 -16.38 -38.84
C VAL A 478 -4.83 -15.90 -40.13
N ASP A 479 -4.76 -16.70 -41.19
CA ASP A 479 -5.34 -16.38 -42.49
C ASP A 479 -6.85 -16.65 -42.52
N GLN A 480 -7.62 -15.60 -42.81
CA GLN A 480 -9.08 -15.68 -42.91
C GLN A 480 -9.52 -16.69 -43.98
N GLN A 481 -8.83 -16.76 -45.11
CA GLN A 481 -9.13 -17.71 -46.19
C GLN A 481 -9.00 -19.17 -45.76
N MET A 482 -7.97 -19.50 -44.95
CA MET A 482 -7.83 -20.85 -44.38
C MET A 482 -8.96 -21.15 -43.40
N ARG A 483 -9.33 -20.19 -42.55
CA ARG A 483 -10.45 -20.34 -41.61
C ARG A 483 -11.76 -20.63 -42.34
N ASP A 484 -12.04 -19.91 -43.42
CA ASP A 484 -13.22 -20.12 -44.25
C ASP A 484 -13.17 -21.48 -44.98
N SER A 485 -11.98 -21.91 -45.40
CA SER A 485 -11.77 -23.21 -46.07
C SER A 485 -11.96 -24.39 -45.10
N LEU A 486 -11.51 -24.24 -43.85
CA LEU A 486 -11.77 -25.19 -42.77
C LEU A 486 -13.25 -25.28 -42.44
N SER A 487 -13.95 -24.14 -42.35
CA SER A 487 -15.40 -24.10 -42.15
C SER A 487 -16.17 -24.85 -43.25
N LYS A 488 -15.81 -24.60 -44.52
CA LYS A 488 -16.37 -25.34 -45.67
C LYS A 488 -16.09 -26.84 -45.59
N SER A 489 -14.89 -27.23 -45.16
CA SER A 489 -14.52 -28.64 -45.00
C SER A 489 -15.37 -29.34 -43.93
N VAL A 490 -15.62 -28.68 -42.80
CA VAL A 490 -16.52 -29.20 -41.75
C VAL A 490 -17.96 -29.31 -42.26
N GLN A 491 -18.45 -28.30 -42.98
CA GLN A 491 -19.78 -28.34 -43.60
C GLN A 491 -19.92 -29.52 -44.58
N MET A 492 -18.93 -29.71 -45.46
CA MET A 492 -18.89 -30.84 -46.37
C MET A 492 -18.82 -32.18 -45.63
N ALA A 493 -18.06 -32.29 -44.54
CA ALA A 493 -17.99 -33.51 -43.74
C ALA A 493 -19.36 -33.88 -43.12
N ILE A 494 -20.10 -32.88 -42.60
CA ILE A 494 -21.47 -33.06 -42.10
C ILE A 494 -22.40 -33.48 -43.24
N GLU A 495 -22.31 -32.83 -44.40
CA GLU A 495 -23.13 -33.17 -45.57
C GLU A 495 -22.87 -34.60 -46.07
N ILE A 496 -21.61 -35.02 -46.12
CA ILE A 496 -21.22 -36.38 -46.49
C ILE A 496 -21.76 -37.40 -45.48
N SER A 497 -21.65 -37.12 -44.19
CA SER A 497 -22.21 -37.99 -43.13
C SER A 497 -23.72 -38.11 -43.26
N THR A 498 -24.43 -36.99 -43.46
CA THR A 498 -25.89 -36.97 -43.64
C THR A 498 -26.30 -37.74 -44.89
N LYS A 499 -25.64 -37.51 -46.03
CA LYS A 499 -25.88 -38.27 -47.26
C LYS A 499 -25.58 -39.76 -47.10
N SER A 500 -24.57 -40.12 -46.30
CA SER A 500 -24.26 -41.52 -46.00
C SER A 500 -25.37 -42.18 -45.19
N ILE A 501 -25.87 -41.50 -44.15
CA ILE A 501 -26.99 -41.98 -43.33
C ILE A 501 -28.26 -42.09 -44.19
N GLU A 502 -28.55 -41.08 -45.01
CA GLU A 502 -29.70 -41.07 -45.92
C GLU A 502 -29.64 -42.23 -46.92
N ARG A 503 -28.48 -42.44 -47.56
CA ARG A 503 -28.29 -43.56 -48.50
C ARG A 503 -28.43 -44.91 -47.80
N ALA A 504 -27.88 -45.06 -46.59
CA ALA A 504 -28.03 -46.30 -45.82
C ALA A 504 -29.51 -46.60 -45.53
N ALA A 505 -30.26 -45.59 -45.07
CA ALA A 505 -31.70 -45.72 -44.82
C ALA A 505 -32.49 -46.04 -46.10
N GLN A 506 -32.17 -45.37 -47.22
CA GLN A 506 -32.79 -45.67 -48.52
C GLN A 506 -32.47 -47.09 -49.01
N HIS A 507 -31.23 -47.56 -48.83
CA HIS A 507 -30.85 -48.92 -49.18
C HIS A 507 -31.57 -49.97 -48.33
N GLU A 508 -31.72 -49.70 -47.03
CA GLU A 508 -32.47 -50.57 -46.13
C GLU A 508 -33.96 -50.61 -46.51
N ALA A 509 -34.57 -49.45 -46.76
CA ALA A 509 -35.96 -49.35 -47.23
C ALA A 509 -36.18 -50.12 -48.55
N LYS A 510 -35.28 -49.96 -49.53
CA LYS A 510 -35.33 -50.73 -50.80
C LYS A 510 -35.18 -52.23 -50.56
N ARG A 511 -34.31 -52.64 -49.63
CA ARG A 511 -34.13 -54.05 -49.28
C ARG A 511 -35.38 -54.64 -48.63
N THR A 512 -36.03 -53.89 -47.73
CA THR A 512 -37.30 -54.32 -47.12
C THR A 512 -38.42 -54.37 -48.14
N GLU A 513 -38.50 -53.40 -49.06
CA GLU A 513 -39.47 -53.39 -50.14
C GLU A 513 -39.28 -54.60 -51.08
N GLN A 514 -38.03 -54.90 -51.46
CA GLN A 514 -37.74 -56.04 -52.33
C GLN A 514 -38.06 -57.38 -51.66
N LYS A 515 -37.81 -57.51 -50.35
CA LYS A 515 -38.23 -58.69 -49.57
C LYS A 515 -39.74 -58.84 -49.57
N ALA A 516 -40.47 -57.75 -49.27
CA ALA A 516 -41.92 -57.76 -49.26
C ALA A 516 -42.51 -58.11 -50.64
N LYS A 517 -41.94 -57.57 -51.74
CA LYS A 517 -42.33 -57.94 -53.10
C LYS A 517 -42.09 -59.42 -53.39
N GLY A 518 -40.91 -59.94 -53.03
CA GLY A 518 -40.59 -61.36 -53.21
C GLY A 518 -41.50 -62.29 -52.39
N GLU A 519 -41.87 -61.91 -51.17
CA GLU A 519 -42.83 -62.65 -50.35
C GLU A 519 -44.24 -62.62 -50.97
N LEU A 520 -44.69 -61.46 -51.43
CA LEU A 520 -45.99 -61.30 -52.09
C LEU A 520 -46.08 -62.10 -53.40
N GLU A 521 -45.02 -62.11 -54.21
CA GLU A 521 -44.97 -62.96 -55.42
C GLU A 521 -45.00 -64.45 -55.09
N ARG A 522 -44.27 -64.89 -54.05
CA ARG A 522 -44.36 -66.29 -53.58
C ARG A 522 -45.76 -66.64 -53.09
N GLN A 523 -46.41 -65.73 -52.35
CA GLN A 523 -47.79 -65.94 -51.91
C GLN A 523 -48.77 -66.01 -53.09
N LYS A 524 -48.60 -65.15 -54.11
CA LYS A 524 -49.42 -65.23 -55.33
C LYS A 524 -49.26 -66.57 -56.05
N LEU A 525 -48.03 -67.02 -56.26
CA LEU A 525 -47.76 -68.32 -56.89
C LEU A 525 -48.34 -69.48 -56.09
N GLN A 526 -48.27 -69.41 -54.76
CA GLN A 526 -48.87 -70.43 -53.89
C GLN A 526 -50.40 -70.44 -54.02
N ASN A 527 -51.04 -69.26 -54.01
CA ASN A 527 -52.48 -69.13 -54.20
C ASN A 527 -52.91 -69.61 -55.60
N GLU A 528 -52.14 -69.30 -56.64
CA GLU A 528 -52.39 -69.77 -58.01
C GLU A 528 -52.26 -71.29 -58.10
N LYS A 529 -51.24 -71.87 -57.45
CA LYS A 529 -51.07 -73.32 -57.37
C LYS A 529 -52.27 -73.99 -56.68
N GLU A 530 -52.70 -73.48 -55.53
CA GLU A 530 -53.86 -74.00 -54.79
C GLU A 530 -55.15 -73.86 -55.60
N ALA A 531 -55.33 -72.73 -56.29
CA ALA A 531 -56.46 -72.52 -57.19
C ALA A 531 -56.46 -73.51 -58.35
N GLU A 532 -55.29 -73.81 -58.93
CA GLU A 532 -55.20 -74.73 -60.06
C GLU A 532 -55.33 -76.20 -59.63
N GLU A 533 -54.87 -76.57 -58.42
CA GLU A 533 -55.16 -77.88 -57.81
C GLU A 533 -56.68 -78.07 -57.61
N ALA A 534 -57.36 -77.07 -57.05
CA ALA A 534 -58.82 -77.07 -56.93
C ALA A 534 -59.51 -77.12 -58.31
N ARG A 535 -58.95 -76.47 -59.32
CA ARG A 535 -59.48 -76.49 -60.68
C ARG A 535 -59.33 -77.85 -61.35
N CYS A 536 -58.20 -78.53 -61.16
CA CYS A 536 -58.00 -79.91 -61.63
C CYS A 536 -59.04 -80.86 -61.01
N THR A 537 -59.24 -80.81 -59.70
CA THR A 537 -60.26 -81.66 -59.04
C THR A 537 -61.67 -81.36 -59.54
N LEU A 538 -62.01 -80.09 -59.78
CA LEU A 538 -63.30 -79.72 -60.38
C LEU A 538 -63.44 -80.28 -61.81
N LEU A 539 -62.39 -80.19 -62.63
CA LEU A 539 -62.38 -80.73 -63.99
C LEU A 539 -62.51 -82.26 -63.99
N GLU A 540 -61.86 -82.97 -63.06
CA GLU A 540 -62.02 -84.41 -62.89
C GLU A 540 -63.47 -84.77 -62.53
N LEU A 541 -64.06 -84.08 -61.56
CA LEU A 541 -65.46 -84.28 -61.17
C LEU A 541 -66.42 -83.95 -62.32
N GLN A 542 -66.14 -82.91 -63.11
CA GLN A 542 -66.92 -82.58 -64.31
C GLN A 542 -66.80 -83.68 -65.37
N ALA A 543 -65.60 -84.22 -65.60
CA ALA A 543 -65.40 -85.33 -66.55
C ALA A 543 -66.13 -86.59 -66.10
N VAL A 544 -66.10 -86.91 -64.79
CA VAL A 544 -66.86 -88.03 -64.21
C VAL A 544 -68.37 -87.78 -64.36
N ALA A 545 -68.85 -86.59 -64.02
CA ALA A 545 -70.25 -86.22 -64.17
C ALA A 545 -70.71 -86.33 -65.63
N ALA A 546 -69.91 -85.82 -66.58
CA ALA A 546 -70.19 -85.93 -68.02
C ALA A 546 -70.19 -87.39 -68.51
N ALA A 547 -69.29 -88.24 -68.00
CA ALA A 547 -69.29 -89.67 -68.31
C ALA A 547 -70.52 -90.40 -67.74
N VAL A 548 -70.93 -90.06 -66.51
CA VAL A 548 -72.16 -90.58 -65.88
C VAL A 548 -73.40 -90.10 -66.65
N GLU A 549 -73.45 -88.83 -67.06
CA GLU A 549 -74.55 -88.28 -67.84
C GLU A 549 -74.65 -88.95 -69.22
N SER A 550 -73.53 -89.09 -69.94
CA SER A 550 -73.48 -89.75 -71.25
C SER A 550 -73.84 -91.24 -71.18
N SER A 551 -73.31 -91.97 -70.19
CA SER A 551 -73.65 -93.38 -69.97
C SER A 551 -75.09 -93.55 -69.49
N GLY A 552 -75.59 -92.64 -68.64
CA GLY A 552 -76.98 -92.57 -68.19
C GLY A 552 -77.95 -92.34 -69.34
N GLN A 553 -77.68 -91.38 -70.22
CA GLN A 553 -78.45 -91.14 -71.44
C GLN A 553 -78.44 -92.37 -72.35
N SER A 554 -77.26 -92.93 -72.65
CA SER A 554 -77.13 -94.11 -73.51
C SER A 554 -77.87 -95.33 -72.95
N LYS A 555 -77.78 -95.56 -71.63
CA LYS A 555 -78.47 -96.66 -70.94
C LYS A 555 -79.98 -96.45 -70.91
N ALA A 556 -80.44 -95.24 -70.62
CA ALA A 556 -81.87 -94.89 -70.64
C ALA A 556 -82.46 -95.05 -72.04
N GLU A 557 -81.77 -94.59 -73.09
CA GLU A 557 -82.19 -94.79 -74.48
C GLU A 557 -82.21 -96.28 -74.87
N ALA A 558 -81.17 -97.04 -74.49
CA ALA A 558 -81.11 -98.46 -74.78
C ALA A 558 -82.21 -99.24 -74.06
N GLN A 559 -82.50 -98.93 -72.79
CA GLN A 559 -83.60 -99.52 -72.02
C GLN A 559 -84.95 -99.14 -72.64
N ALA A 560 -85.18 -97.87 -72.97
CA ALA A 560 -86.41 -97.42 -73.62
C ALA A 560 -86.63 -98.11 -74.98
N ARG A 561 -85.57 -98.29 -75.78
CA ARG A 561 -85.64 -99.04 -77.05
C ARG A 561 -85.91 -100.52 -76.82
N ALA A 562 -85.27 -101.15 -75.83
CA ALA A 562 -85.48 -102.56 -75.50
C ALA A 562 -86.90 -102.81 -74.99
N GLU A 563 -87.44 -101.95 -74.12
CA GLU A 563 -88.85 -102.00 -73.68
C GLU A 563 -89.80 -101.79 -74.85
N ARG A 564 -89.53 -100.83 -75.74
CA ARG A 564 -90.34 -100.63 -76.95
C ARG A 564 -90.37 -101.88 -77.83
N LEU A 565 -89.22 -102.50 -78.08
CA LEU A 565 -89.11 -103.75 -78.84
C LEU A 565 -89.79 -104.93 -78.16
N LEU A 566 -89.73 -105.02 -76.82
CA LEU A 566 -90.45 -106.03 -76.05
C LEU A 566 -91.97 -105.89 -76.22
N ILE A 567 -92.48 -104.66 -76.14
CA ILE A 567 -93.90 -104.36 -76.35
C ILE A 567 -94.31 -104.67 -77.80
N GLU A 568 -93.51 -104.25 -78.79
CA GLU A 568 -93.74 -104.57 -80.21
C GLU A 568 -93.74 -106.09 -80.45
N GLY A 569 -92.80 -106.82 -79.84
CA GLY A 569 -92.72 -108.28 -79.94
C GLY A 569 -93.91 -109.00 -79.30
N GLN A 570 -94.35 -108.56 -78.12
CA GLN A 570 -95.55 -109.10 -77.46
C GLN A 570 -96.82 -108.82 -78.28
N SER A 571 -96.96 -107.61 -78.82
CA SER A 571 -98.04 -107.22 -79.73
C SER A 571 -98.06 -108.08 -81.00
N ALA A 572 -96.90 -108.35 -81.61
CA ALA A 572 -96.82 -109.20 -82.80
C ALA A 572 -97.24 -110.65 -82.54
N ILE A 573 -96.89 -111.22 -81.37
CA ILE A 573 -97.32 -112.55 -80.96
C ILE A 573 -98.86 -112.59 -80.76
N GLU A 574 -99.43 -111.55 -80.15
CA GLU A 574 -100.89 -111.43 -80.01
C GLU A 574 -101.60 -111.28 -81.37
N CYS A 575 -101.03 -110.54 -82.32
CA CYS A 575 -101.56 -110.41 -83.67
C CYS A 575 -101.47 -111.71 -84.49
N GLU A 576 -100.36 -112.46 -84.45
CA GLU A 576 -100.22 -113.74 -85.17
C GLU A 576 -101.17 -114.84 -84.63
N ALA A 577 -101.50 -114.80 -83.33
CA ALA A 577 -102.45 -115.73 -82.72
C ALA A 577 -103.90 -115.57 -83.24
N THR A 578 -104.23 -114.50 -83.98
CA THR A 578 -105.60 -114.20 -84.44
C THR A 578 -105.91 -114.57 -85.90
N LEU A 579 -104.94 -115.06 -86.70
CA LEU A 579 -105.11 -115.18 -88.17
C LEU A 579 -104.89 -116.58 -88.79
N THR A 580 -105.03 -117.68 -88.04
CA THR A 580 -105.09 -119.04 -88.63
C THR A 580 -106.53 -119.60 -88.66
N PRO A 581 -107.09 -119.98 -89.84
CA PRO A 581 -108.46 -120.51 -89.96
C PRO A 581 -108.48 -122.05 -89.90
N PRO A 582 -109.57 -122.70 -89.43
CA PRO A 582 -109.74 -124.14 -89.61
C PRO A 582 -110.49 -124.47 -90.91
N LEU A 583 -110.03 -125.53 -91.58
CA LEU A 583 -110.70 -126.25 -92.66
C LEU A 583 -111.96 -126.95 -92.14
N SER A 584 -113.12 -126.61 -92.72
CA SER A 584 -114.21 -127.46 -93.24
C SER A 584 -115.54 -126.71 -93.22
#